data_AF-A0A1G9XYW6-F1
#
_entry.id   AF-A0A1G9XYW6-F1
#
_cell.length_a   1.000
_cell.length_b   1.000
_cell.length_c   1.000
_cell.angle_alpha   90.00
_cell.angle_beta   90.00
_cell.angle_gamma   90.00
#
_symmetry.space_group_name_H-M   'P 1'
#
loop_
_entity.id
_entity.type
_entity.pdbx_description
1 polymer ?
#
loop_
_entity_poly.entity_id
_entity_poly.type
_entity_poly.pdbx_seq_one_letter_code
_entity_poly.pdbx_strand_id
1 'polypeptide(L)' 'MIIRTESQNDHKEVYKLNYEAFGKRDSESKLVERIRSSEEFIPELSIVAELDNQIIGQL' A
#
# COMPACT_ATOMS: atom_id res chain seq x y z
N MET A 1 16.84 -3.29 1.55
CA MET A 1 15.42 -3.50 1.85
C MET A 1 15.13 -2.95 3.24
N ILE A 2 14.12 -2.09 3.36
CA ILE A 2 13.69 -1.47 4.61
C ILE A 2 12.20 -1.77 4.79
N ILE A 3 11.78 -2.11 6.01
CA ILE A 3 10.37 -2.26 6.38
C ILE A 3 10.02 -1.04 7.23
N ARG A 4 8.94 -0.33 6.86
CA ARG A 4 8.51 0.87 7.56
C ARG A 4 7.01 1.06 7.46
N THR A 5 6.46 1.92 8.31
CA THR A 5 5.08 2.38 8.17
C THR A 5 4.89 3.10 6.84
N GLU A 6 3.73 2.87 6.23
CA GLU A 6 3.28 3.55 5.03
C GLU A 6 3.14 5.06 5.28
N SER A 7 3.56 5.87 4.31
CA SER A 7 3.32 7.30 4.26
C SER A 7 2.36 7.65 3.12
N GLN A 8 1.75 8.84 3.17
CA GLN A 8 0.86 9.30 2.10
C GLN A 8 1.55 9.35 0.73
N ASN A 9 2.87 9.54 0.68
CA ASN A 9 3.64 9.56 -0.56
C ASN A 9 3.69 8.17 -1.23
N ASP A 10 3.49 7.10 -0.46
CA ASP A 10 3.54 5.72 -0.96
C ASP A 10 2.22 5.26 -1.59
N HIS A 11 1.09 5.93 -1.28
CA HIS A 11 -0.24 5.47 -1.67
C HIS A 11 -0.35 5.16 -3.17
N LYS A 12 0.25 6.00 -4.03
CA LYS A 12 0.23 5.82 -5.49
C LYS A 12 1.02 4.58 -5.92
N GLU A 13 2.21 4.37 -5.35
CA GLU A 13 3.04 3.20 -5.68
C GLU A 13 2.43 1.92 -5.10
N VAL A 14 1.85 1.97 -3.91
CA VAL A 14 1.10 0.86 -3.31
C VAL A 14 -0.14 0.51 -4.14
N TYR A 15 -0.89 1.51 -4.62
CA TYR A 15 -2.03 1.29 -5.51
C TYR A 15 -1.60 0.51 -6.75
N LYS A 16 -0.51 0.95 -7.39
CA LYS A 16 0.07 0.32 -8.58
C LYS A 16 0.59 -1.09 -8.28
N LEU A 17 1.26 -1.28 -7.15
CA LEU A 17 1.76 -2.57 -6.70
C LEU A 17 0.62 -3.59 -6.57
N ASN A 18 -0.44 -3.25 -5.85
CA ASN A 18 -1.61 -4.12 -5.69
C ASN A 18 -2.33 -4.35 -7.03
N TYR A 19 -2.41 -3.34 -7.89
CA TYR A 19 -3.01 -3.48 -9.21
C TYR A 19 -2.27 -4.54 -10.04
N GLU A 20 -0.94 -4.48 -10.10
CA GLU A 20 -0.12 -5.44 -10.83
C GLU A 20 -0.16 -6.84 -10.16
N ALA A 21 -0.05 -6.91 -8.83
CA ALA A 21 -0.03 -8.16 -8.08
C ALA A 21 -1.35 -8.96 -8.21
N PHE A 22 -2.49 -8.28 -8.32
CA PHE A 22 -3.82 -8.92 -8.38
C PHE A 22 -4.37 -9.08 -9.81
N GLY A 23 -3.47 -9.06 -10.80
CA GLY A 23 -3.80 -9.36 -12.20
C GLY A 23 -4.47 -8.19 -12.92
N LYS A 24 -4.00 -6.96 -12.67
CA LYS A 24 -4.49 -5.73 -13.31
C LYS A 24 -5.97 -5.45 -13.02
N ARG A 25 -6.42 -5.84 -11.83
CA ARG A 25 -7.75 -5.53 -11.30
C ARG A 25 -7.60 -4.52 -10.18
N ASP A 26 -8.39 -3.47 -10.22
CA ASP A 26 -8.33 -2.37 -9.26
C ASP A 26 -9.06 -2.67 -7.94
N SER A 27 -9.68 -3.85 -7.80
CA SER A 27 -10.49 -4.20 -6.64
C SER A 27 -9.67 -4.21 -5.34
N GLU A 28 -8.45 -4.76 -5.39
CA GLU A 28 -7.55 -4.75 -4.24
C GLU A 28 -7.04 -3.34 -3.93
N SER A 29 -6.56 -2.62 -4.95
CA SER A 29 -6.09 -1.25 -4.77
C SER A 29 -7.18 -0.34 -4.16
N LYS A 30 -8.43 -0.47 -4.64
CA LYS A 30 -9.59 0.25 -4.07
C LYS A 30 -9.99 -0.24 -2.68
N LEU A 31 -9.79 -1.51 -2.36
CA LEU A 31 -10.02 -2.03 -1.01
C LEU A 31 -9.09 -1.34 -0.02
N VAL A 32 -7.80 -1.27 -0.35
CA VAL A 32 -6.80 -0.58 0.49
C VAL A 32 -7.14 0.90 0.67
N GLU A 33 -7.49 1.63 -0.40
CA GLU A 33 -7.93 3.04 -0.27
C GLU A 33 -9.15 3.20 0.65
N ARG A 34 -10.12 2.27 0.57
CA ARG A 34 -11.30 2.29 1.45
C ARG A 34 -10.94 2.02 2.91
N ILE A 35 -10.01 1.09 3.16
CA ILE A 35 -9.50 0.83 4.51
C ILE A 35 -8.83 2.10 5.06
N ARG A 36 -7.93 2.75 4.31
CA ARG A 36 -7.28 3.99 4.74
C ARG A 36 -8.26 5.14 5.04
N SER A 37 -9.44 5.11 4.41
CA SER A 37 -10.50 6.11 4.57
C SER A 37 -11.49 5.77 5.69
N SER A 38 -11.40 4.59 6.31
CA SER A 38 -12.27 4.18 7.41
C SER A 38 -11.87 4.83 8.73
N GLU A 39 -12.82 4.97 9.66
CA GLU A 39 -12.56 5.52 10.99
C GLU A 39 -11.66 4.62 11.83
N GLU A 40 -11.67 3.32 11.55
CA GLU A 40 -10.89 2.29 12.25
C GLU A 40 -9.46 2.13 11.71
N PHE A 41 -9.06 2.94 10.73
CA PHE A 41 -7.72 2.86 10.17
C PHE A 41 -6.67 3.31 11.19
N ILE A 42 -5.70 2.44 11.46
CA ILE A 42 -4.55 2.72 12.32
C ILE A 42 -3.31 2.84 11.41
N PRO A 43 -2.83 4.07 11.10
CA PRO A 43 -1.72 4.28 10.17
C PRO A 43 -0.46 3.50 10.54
N GLU A 44 -0.18 3.35 11.84
CA GLU A 44 0.99 2.66 12.37
C GLU A 44 1.01 1.16 12.03
N LEU A 45 -0.13 0.58 11.67
CA LEU A 45 -0.27 -0.82 11.25
C LEU A 45 -0.18 -1.02 9.73
N SER A 46 -0.21 0.05 8.93
CA SER A 46 0.01 -0.05 7.49
C SER A 46 1.51 -0.11 7.22
N ILE A 47 2.01 -1.22 6.72
CA ILE A 47 3.46 -1.45 6.58
C ILE A 47 3.80 -1.64 5.10
N VAL A 48 4.92 -1.05 4.69
CA VAL A 48 5.48 -1.22 3.34
C VAL A 48 6.90 -1.76 3.39
N ALA A 49 7.24 -2.55 2.37
CA ALA A 49 8.61 -2.96 2.10
C ALA A 49 9.18 -2.10 0.97
N GLU A 50 10.30 -1.44 1.24
CA GLU A 50 11.01 -0.58 0.30
C GLU A 50 12.37 -1.18 -0.09
N LEU A 51 12.68 -1.19 -1.38
CA LEU A 51 13.98 -1.55 -1.92
C LEU A 51 14.34 -0.57 -3.04
N ASP A 52 15.53 0.01 -2.98
CA ASP A 52 16.04 0.98 -3.99
C ASP A 52 15.03 2.09 -4.31
N ASN A 53 14.42 2.68 -3.27
CA ASN A 53 13.40 3.72 -3.34
C ASN A 53 12.09 3.31 -4.05
N GLN A 54 11.85 2.00 -4.18
CA GLN A 54 10.61 1.44 -4.74
C GLN A 54 9.85 0.64 -3.69
N ILE A 55 8.53 0.78 -3.67
CA ILE A 55 7.66 -0.05 -2.85
C ILE A 55 7.48 -1.40 -3.53
N ILE A 56 7.94 -2.46 -2.88
CA ILE A 56 7.93 -3.83 -3.40
C ILE A 56 6.95 -4.75 -2.64
N GLY A 57 6.35 -4.26 -1.56
CA GLY A 57 5.41 -5.01 -0.73
C GLY A 57 4.57 -4.09 0.14
N GLN A 58 3.35 -4.54 0.45
CA GLN A 58 2.46 -3.95 1.46
C GLN A 58 1.99 -5.08 2.39
N LEU A 59 1.88 -4.78 3.69
CA LEU A 59 1.32 -5.63 4.73
C LEU A 59 0.27 -4.85 5.52
#